data_AF-A0A817MHE1-F1
#
_entry.id   AF-A0A817MHE1-F1
#
_cell.length_a   1.000
_cell.length_b   1.000
_cell.length_c   1.000
_cell.angle_alpha   90.00
_cell.angle_beta   90.00
_cell.angle_gamma   90.00
#
_symmetry.space_group_name_H-M   'P 1'
#
loop_
_entity.id
_entity.type
_entity.pdbx_description
1 polymer ?
#
loop_
_entity_poly.entity_id
_entity_poly.type
_entity_poly.pdbx_seq_one_letter_code
_entity_poly.pdbx_strand_id
1 'polypeptide(L)' 'NIYLNDISKLNETEIYCLFYPQTINDIEYLISKAESQGRTISVRGQAHTMGGQTLPLR' A
#
# COMPACT_ATOMS: atom_id res chain seq x y z
N ASN A 1 11.65 3.77 8.38
CA ASN A 1 11.28 3.72 6.95
C ASN A 1 11.03 2.26 6.57
N ILE A 2 9.88 1.98 5.97
CA ILE A 2 9.50 0.62 5.55
C ILE A 2 9.62 0.59 4.02
N TYR A 3 10.37 -0.37 3.49
CA TYR A 3 10.54 -0.54 2.05
C TYR A 3 9.79 -1.80 1.61
N LEU A 4 8.92 -1.66 0.61
CA LEU A 4 8.23 -2.76 -0.03
C LEU A 4 8.73 -2.89 -1.46
N ASN A 5 8.93 -4.14 -1.87
CA ASN A 5 9.27 -4.46 -3.23
C ASN A 5 8.21 -5.42 -3.80
N ASP A 6 8.09 -5.44 -5.12
CA ASP A 6 7.33 -6.47 -5.82
C ASP A 6 8.20 -7.73 -6.00
N ILE A 7 7.64 -8.76 -6.65
CA ILE A 7 8.35 -10.04 -6.81
C ILE A 7 9.58 -9.93 -7.72
N SER A 8 9.64 -8.90 -8.59
CA SER A 8 10.78 -8.65 -9.47
C SER A 8 12.02 -8.16 -8.72
N LYS A 9 11.82 -7.61 -7.51
CA LYS A 9 12.83 -6.90 -6.72
C LYS A 9 13.38 -5.63 -7.36
N LEU A 10 12.80 -5.18 -8.48
CA LEU A 10 13.26 -3.98 -9.21
C LEU A 10 12.51 -2.71 -8.82
N ASN A 11 11.42 -2.83 -8.06
CA ASN A 11 10.51 -1.72 -7.72
C ASN A 11 10.47 -1.52 -6.20
N GLU A 12 11.59 -1.12 -5.62
CA GLU A 12 11.62 -0.76 -4.20
C GLU A 12 10.91 0.58 -3.98
N THR A 13 9.82 0.54 -3.23
CA THR A 13 9.02 1.70 -2.86
C THR A 13 9.06 1.89 -1.35
N GLU A 14 9.42 3.10 -0.93
CA GLU A 14 9.27 3.49 0.47
C GLU A 14 7.80 3.74 0.79
N ILE A 15 7.33 3.14 1.87
CA ILE A 15 5.97 3.34 2.37
C ILE A 15 6.01 3.85 3.81
N TYR A 16 5.00 4.65 4.14
CA TYR A 16 4.83 5.16 5.49
C TYR A 16 4.43 4.05 6.48
N CYS A 17 3.48 3.19 6.09
CA CYS A 17 2.96 2.12 6.92
C CYS A 17 2.32 1.01 6.07
N LEU A 18 2.30 -0.20 6.60
CA LEU A 18 1.62 -1.36 6.03
C LEU A 18 0.48 -1.79 6.97
N PHE A 19 -0.71 -1.98 6.41
CA PHE A 19 -1.90 -2.35 7.16
C PHE A 19 -2.45 -3.71 6.70
N TYR A 20 -3.01 -4.46 7.64
CA TYR A 20 -3.69 -5.74 7.40
C TYR A 20 -5.14 -5.64 7.91
N PRO A 21 -6.04 -4.97 7.16
CA PRO A 21 -7.43 -4.82 7.56
C PRO A 21 -8.13 -6.18 7.66
N GLN A 22 -8.97 -6.37 8.68
CA GLN A 22 -9.72 -7.61 8.90
C GLN A 22 -11.21 -7.44 8.59
N THR A 23 -11.69 -6.20 8.63
CA THR A 23 -13.09 -5.83 8.41
C THR A 23 -13.19 -4.69 7.39
N ILE A 24 -14.40 -4.49 6.86
CA ILE A 24 -14.66 -3.36 5.96
C ILE A 24 -14.53 -2.00 6.67
N ASN A 25 -14.88 -1.94 7.95
CA ASN A 25 -14.74 -0.73 8.76
C ASN A 25 -13.27 -0.30 8.89
N ASP A 26 -12.32 -1.25 8.91
CA ASP A 26 -10.89 -0.93 8.91
C ASP A 26 -10.49 -0.22 7.62
N ILE A 27 -11.05 -0.64 6.48
CA ILE A 27 -10.78 -0.04 5.18
C ILE A 27 -11.34 1.39 5.13
N GLU A 28 -12.59 1.58 5.57
CA GLU A 28 -13.21 2.91 5.65
C GLU A 28 -12.41 3.87 6.53
N TYR A 29 -11.96 3.40 7.70
CA TYR A 29 -11.10 4.17 8.59
C TYR A 29 -9.78 4.56 7.93
N LEU A 30 -9.13 3.62 7.23
CA LEU A 30 -7.87 3.89 6.54
C LEU A 30 -8.03 4.92 5.43
N ILE A 31 -9.10 4.85 4.63
CA ILE A 31 -9.41 5.83 3.57
C ILE A 31 -9.58 7.22 4.18
N SER A 32 -10.46 7.36 5.17
CA SER A 32 -10.69 8.65 5.84
C SER A 32 -9.41 9.24 6.44
N LYS A 33 -8.57 8.38 7.04
CA LYS A 33 -7.28 8.80 7.60
C LYS A 33 -6.28 9.22 6.53
N ALA A 34 -6.22 8.52 5.40
CA ALA A 34 -5.34 8.88 4.31
C ALA A 34 -5.75 10.21 3.68
N GLU A 35 -7.04 10.44 3.46
CA GLU A 35 -7.58 11.72 2.96
C GLU A 35 -7.26 12.88 3.89
N SER A 36 -7.53 12.73 5.20
CA SER A 36 -7.23 13.79 6.19
C SER A 36 -5.75 14.11 6.35
N GLN A 37 -4.86 13.22 5.89
CA GLN A 37 -3.41 13.40 5.95
C GLN A 37 -2.77 13.67 4.59
N GLY A 38 -3.55 13.77 3.51
CA GLY A 38 -3.05 13.95 2.16
C GLY A 38 -2.15 12.80 1.68
N ARG A 39 -2.43 11.57 2.13
CA ARG A 39 -1.67 10.36 1.76
C ARG A 39 -2.45 9.51 0.76
N THR A 40 -1.73 8.75 -0.05
CA THR A 40 -2.31 7.78 -0.98
C THR A 40 -2.30 6.38 -0.39
N ILE A 41 -3.34 5.59 -0.67
CA ILE A 41 -3.41 4.17 -0.33
C ILE A 41 -3.21 3.35 -1.61
N SER A 42 -2.38 2.30 -1.52
CA SER A 42 -2.33 1.26 -2.54
C SER A 42 -2.73 -0.07 -1.90
N VAL A 43 -3.62 -0.81 -2.56
CA VAL A 43 -4.13 -2.10 -2.09
C VAL A 43 -3.33 -3.21 -2.76
N ARG A 44 -2.81 -4.12 -1.93
CA ARG A 44 -2.04 -5.28 -2.40
C ARG A 44 -2.76 -6.57 -1.99
N GLY A 45 -3.13 -7.38 -2.99
CA GLY A 45 -3.61 -8.76 -2.79
C GLY A 45 -2.45 -9.73 -2.58
N GLN A 46 -2.47 -10.90 -3.23
CA GLN A 46 -1.30 -11.78 -3.27
C GLN A 46 -0.22 -11.19 -4.21
N ALA A 47 1.05 -11.33 -3.84
CA ALA A 47 2.23 -10.73 -4.48
C ALA A 47 2.59 -11.33 -5.86
N HIS A 48 1.62 -11.50 -6.75
CA HIS A 48 1.80 -12.06 -8.09
C HIS A 48 1.90 -11.00 -9.20
N THR A 49 1.76 -9.71 -8.87
CA THR A 49 1.90 -8.62 -9.84
C THR A 49 3.39 -8.32 -10.08
N MET A 50 3.79 -8.35 -11.35
CA MET A 50 5.07 -7.86 -11.85
C MET A 50 4.85 -6.44 -12.38
N GLY A 51 5.59 -5.44 -11.88
CA GLY A 51 5.58 -4.08 -12.44
C GLY A 51 4.90 -3.01 -11.59
N GLY A 52 4.93 -3.12 -10.26
CA GLY A 52 4.60 -1.99 -9.37
C GLY A 52 3.14 -1.53 -9.32
N GLN A 53 2.19 -2.17 -10.01
CA GLN A 53 0.77 -1.79 -9.99
C GLN A 53 0.12 -1.78 -8.59
N THR A 54 0.65 -2.58 -7.66
CA THR A 54 0.19 -2.68 -6.26
C THR A 54 1.07 -1.90 -5.28
N LEU A 55 2.01 -1.10 -5.79
CA LEU A 55 2.82 -0.18 -5.00
C LEU A 55 2.31 1.25 -5.25
N PRO A 56 2.24 2.10 -4.21
CA PRO A 56 1.94 3.51 -4.42
C PRO A 56 3.06 4.12 -5.26
N LEU A 57 2.71 4.79 -6.36
CA LEU A 57 3.68 5.56 -7.15
C LEU A 57 4.19 6.73 -6.29
N ARG A 58 5.48 7.04 -6.45
CA ARG A 58 6.13 8.20 -5.83
C ARG A 58 5.45 9.51 -6.21
#